data_AF-A0A8S3GW66-F1
#
_entry.id   AF-A0A8S3GW66-F1
#
_cell.length_a   1.000
_cell.length_b   1.000
_cell.length_c   1.000
_cell.angle_alpha   90.00
_cell.angle_beta   90.00
_cell.angle_gamma   90.00
#
_symmetry.space_group_name_H-M   'P 1'
#
loop_
_entity.id
_entity.type
_entity.pdbx_description
1 polymer ?
#
loop_
_entity_poly.entity_id
_entity_poly.type
_entity_poly.pdbx_seq_one_letter_code
_entity_poly.pdbx_strand_id
1 'polypeptide(L)'
;MDNLRSKTVIILDHSSFFARPSGVTFNVNVQNNDQLQNDQITNENSLGIKSLWTCVVECVLEYCRILFDIFEDDALITLIITGIDQRDQSSWWNRYKNLSQCMDFFAGIQPPNERPLINDDDLLKHSLNEAITALCTRSKKQIVPSDIDYTNSGHIILFSTYNNKRIETIERDAQTFHESHNHMALEMTE
;
A
#
# COMPACT_ATOMS: atom_id res chain seq x y z
N MET A 1 29.96 -0.55 -6.60
CA MET A 1 28.97 -0.82 -5.54
C MET A 1 27.67 -1.09 -6.27
N ASP A 2 27.30 -2.36 -6.39
CA ASP A 2 25.99 -2.70 -6.92
C ASP A 2 24.96 -2.24 -5.90
N ASN A 3 24.34 -1.10 -6.19
CA ASN A 3 23.33 -0.49 -5.34
C ASN A 3 22.09 -1.38 -5.44
N LEU A 4 22.03 -2.47 -4.65
CA LEU A 4 20.85 -3.32 -4.59
C LEU A 4 19.67 -2.40 -4.27
N ARG A 5 18.68 -2.37 -5.17
CA ARG A 5 17.60 -1.39 -5.08
C ARG A 5 16.88 -1.50 -3.73
N SER A 6 16.57 -0.33 -3.18
CA SER A 6 15.89 -0.20 -1.89
C SER A 6 14.52 -0.87 -1.93
N LYS A 7 14.20 -1.62 -0.88
CA LYS A 7 12.87 -2.18 -0.64
C LYS A 7 11.83 -1.07 -0.52
N THR A 8 10.61 -1.31 -0.99
CA THR A 8 9.49 -0.37 -0.79
C THR A 8 8.34 -1.09 -0.11
N VAL A 9 7.88 -0.57 1.02
CA VAL A 9 6.63 -1.00 1.67
C VAL A 9 5.60 0.11 1.50
N ILE A 10 4.45 -0.22 0.94
CA ILE A 10 3.33 0.71 0.79
C ILE A 10 2.26 0.32 1.79
N ILE A 11 1.93 1.22 2.71
CA ILE A 11 0.86 1.06 3.69
C ILE A 11 -0.35 1.87 3.24
N LEU A 12 -1.51 1.23 3.17
CA LEU A 12 -2.78 1.87 2.84
C LEU A 12 -3.70 1.83 4.07
N ASP A 13 -4.10 3.00 4.53
CA ASP A 13 -5.10 3.15 5.58
C ASP A 13 -6.48 2.70 5.07
N HIS A 14 -7.07 1.72 5.75
CA HIS A 14 -8.38 1.13 5.43
C HIS A 14 -9.48 1.58 6.41
N SER A 15 -9.23 2.66 7.16
CA SER A 15 -10.25 3.25 8.04
C SER A 15 -11.46 3.74 7.26
N SER A 16 -12.57 3.95 7.97
CA SER A 16 -13.82 4.44 7.37
C SER A 16 -13.71 5.80 6.71
N PHE A 17 -12.66 6.56 7.02
CA PHE A 17 -12.37 7.81 6.32
C PHE A 17 -12.18 7.58 4.82
N PHE A 18 -11.55 6.48 4.42
CA PHE A 18 -11.28 6.19 3.02
C PHE A 18 -12.51 5.68 2.24
N ALA A 19 -13.61 5.34 2.92
CA ALA A 19 -14.90 5.10 2.28
C ALA A 19 -15.53 6.39 1.71
N ARG A 20 -15.09 7.56 2.17
CA ARG A 20 -15.67 8.85 1.77
C ARG A 20 -15.48 9.13 0.27
N PRO A 21 -16.43 9.86 -0.34
CA PRO A 21 -16.26 10.35 -1.70
C PRO A 21 -15.00 11.20 -1.84
N SER A 22 -14.22 10.96 -2.90
CA SER A 22 -13.02 11.74 -3.24
C SER A 22 -13.32 13.14 -3.77
N GLY A 23 -14.57 13.39 -4.20
CA GLY A 23 -14.95 14.57 -4.98
C GLY A 23 -14.59 14.47 -6.46
N VAL A 24 -13.93 13.39 -6.89
CA VAL A 24 -13.64 13.11 -8.30
C VAL A 24 -14.82 12.40 -8.93
N THR A 25 -15.47 13.06 -9.89
CA THR A 25 -16.60 12.52 -10.65
C THR A 25 -16.13 11.89 -11.96
N PHE A 26 -16.87 10.90 -12.45
CA PHE A 26 -16.65 10.29 -13.77
C PHE A 26 -17.98 9.94 -14.43
N ASN A 27 -18.02 10.01 -15.76
CA ASN A 27 -19.22 9.71 -16.52
C ASN A 27 -19.43 8.19 -16.62
N VAL A 28 -20.54 7.72 -16.09
CA VAL A 28 -21.07 6.36 -16.24
C VAL A 28 -22.15 6.42 -17.33
N ASN A 29 -21.72 6.53 -18.59
CA ASN A 29 -22.62 6.37 -19.72
C ASN A 29 -22.82 4.88 -19.99
N VAL A 30 -23.87 4.30 -19.39
CA VAL A 30 -24.38 3.00 -19.85
C VAL A 30 -25.14 3.25 -21.14
N GLN A 31 -24.46 3.13 -22.29
CA GLN A 31 -25.14 3.06 -23.57
C GLN A 31 -25.87 1.71 -23.66
N ASN A 32 -27.09 1.65 -23.13
CA ASN A 32 -28.03 0.62 -23.53
C ASN A 32 -28.38 0.89 -24.99
N ASN A 33 -27.96 -0.01 -25.88
CA ASN A 33 -28.15 0.09 -27.33
C ASN A 33 -29.62 0.03 -27.80
N ASP A 34 -30.61 0.18 -26.91
CA ASP A 34 -32.00 -0.16 -27.24
C ASP A 34 -32.97 1.01 -27.41
N GLN A 35 -32.61 2.28 -27.15
CA GLN A 35 -33.58 3.37 -27.36
C GLN A 35 -32.95 4.60 -28.01
N LEU A 36 -32.95 4.54 -29.35
CA LEU A 36 -33.18 5.71 -30.18
C LEU A 36 -34.48 6.40 -29.75
N GLN A 37 -34.42 7.73 -29.73
CA GLN A 37 -35.53 8.70 -29.68
C GLN A 37 -35.99 9.14 -28.28
N ASN A 38 -35.82 10.45 -28.08
CA ASN A 38 -36.46 11.31 -27.08
C ASN A 38 -36.03 11.07 -25.63
N ASP A 39 -35.00 11.79 -25.18
CA ASP A 39 -35.25 12.99 -24.37
C ASP A 39 -33.95 13.68 -23.97
N GLN A 40 -33.95 15.01 -24.09
CA GLN A 40 -32.95 15.92 -23.55
C GLN A 40 -33.08 16.01 -22.02
N ILE A 41 -33.03 14.87 -21.33
CA ILE A 41 -32.83 14.85 -19.88
C ILE A 41 -31.34 14.67 -19.69
N THR A 42 -30.66 15.77 -19.37
CA THR A 42 -29.32 15.75 -18.79
C THR A 42 -29.40 14.93 -17.51
N ASN A 43 -29.18 13.63 -17.61
CA ASN A 43 -29.22 12.71 -16.49
C ASN A 43 -28.05 13.05 -15.55
N GLU A 44 -28.29 13.91 -14.57
CA GLU A 44 -27.38 14.13 -13.43
C GLU A 44 -27.04 12.81 -12.70
N ASN A 45 -27.85 11.76 -12.93
CA ASN A 45 -27.63 10.38 -12.46
C ASN A 45 -26.56 9.59 -13.23
N SER A 46 -25.89 10.15 -14.24
CA SER A 46 -24.81 9.46 -14.96
C SER A 46 -23.43 9.70 -14.35
N LEU A 47 -23.30 10.49 -13.27
CA LEU A 47 -22.01 10.76 -12.65
C LEU A 47 -21.75 9.80 -11.49
N GLY A 48 -20.76 8.93 -11.65
CA GLY A 48 -20.17 8.16 -10.55
C GLY A 48 -19.15 9.01 -9.79
N ILE A 49 -19.00 8.77 -8.49
CA ILE A 49 -17.96 9.38 -7.67
C ILE A 49 -17.09 8.27 -7.07
N LYS A 50 -15.77 8.39 -7.22
CA LYS A 50 -14.83 7.44 -6.61
C LYS A 50 -14.71 7.70 -5.12
N SER A 51 -14.55 6.66 -4.30
CA SER A 51 -14.10 6.84 -2.92
C SER A 51 -12.61 7.21 -2.87
N LEU A 52 -12.16 7.77 -1.75
CA LEU A 52 -10.75 8.00 -1.50
C LEU A 52 -9.94 6.69 -1.58
N TRP A 53 -10.48 5.59 -1.07
CA TRP A 53 -9.91 4.25 -1.21
C TRP A 53 -9.65 3.89 -2.68
N THR A 54 -10.65 4.04 -3.55
CA THR A 54 -10.49 3.76 -4.98
C THR A 54 -9.39 4.62 -5.59
N CYS A 55 -9.33 5.92 -5.26
CA CYS A 55 -8.27 6.80 -5.76
C CYS A 55 -6.87 6.38 -5.30
N VAL A 56 -6.72 5.95 -4.04
CA VAL A 56 -5.44 5.46 -3.51
C VAL A 56 -5.04 4.15 -4.20
N VAL A 57 -5.96 3.19 -4.32
CA VAL A 57 -5.68 1.92 -5.00
C VAL A 57 -5.27 2.14 -6.45
N GLU A 58 -5.94 3.01 -7.19
CA GLU A 58 -5.55 3.38 -8.56
C GLU A 58 -4.15 4.00 -8.61
N CYS A 59 -3.83 4.91 -7.67
CA CYS A 59 -2.51 5.53 -7.58
C CYS A 59 -1.41 4.49 -7.31
N VAL A 60 -1.65 3.54 -6.40
CA VAL A 60 -0.71 2.46 -6.08
C VAL A 60 -0.55 1.50 -7.25
N LEU A 61 -1.64 1.13 -7.93
CA LEU A 61 -1.58 0.28 -9.12
C LEU A 61 -0.76 0.94 -10.23
N GLU A 62 -0.92 2.24 -10.44
CA GLU A 62 -0.13 2.97 -11.43
C GLU A 62 1.35 3.07 -11.05
N TYR A 63 1.66 3.29 -9.76
CA TYR A 63 3.02 3.22 -9.26
C TYR A 63 3.64 1.84 -9.53
N CYS A 64 2.90 0.76 -9.21
CA CYS A 64 3.34 -0.62 -9.47
C CYS A 64 3.55 -0.88 -10.96
N ARG A 65 2.66 -0.41 -11.84
CA ARG A 65 2.80 -0.56 -13.30
C ARG A 65 4.11 0.06 -13.78
N ILE A 66 4.36 1.31 -13.41
CA ILE A 66 5.61 2.01 -13.77
C ILE A 66 6.82 1.25 -13.22
N LEU A 67 6.75 0.78 -11.97
CA LEU A 67 7.86 0.04 -11.37
C LEU A 67 8.14 -1.28 -12.10
N PHE A 68 7.11 -2.06 -12.42
CA PHE A 68 7.25 -3.33 -13.13
C PHE A 68 7.68 -3.14 -14.59
N ASP A 69 7.24 -2.09 -15.27
CA ASP A 69 7.64 -1.78 -16.65
C ASP A 69 9.12 -1.39 -16.74
N ILE A 70 9.67 -0.70 -15.73
CA ILE A 70 11.07 -0.24 -15.74
C ILE A 70 12.01 -1.28 -15.12
N PHE A 71 11.54 -2.00 -14.09
CA PHE A 71 12.41 -2.81 -13.24
C PHE A 71 12.05 -4.29 -13.20
N GLU A 72 11.09 -4.77 -14.00
CA GLU A 72 10.73 -6.19 -14.16
C GLU A 72 10.83 -7.00 -12.85
N ASP A 73 11.82 -7.89 -12.75
CA ASP A 73 12.06 -8.79 -11.59
C ASP A 73 12.86 -8.14 -10.43
N ASP A 74 13.28 -6.88 -10.56
CA ASP A 74 14.02 -6.10 -9.56
C ASP A 74 13.15 -5.29 -8.61
N ALA A 75 11.84 -5.21 -8.86
CA ALA A 75 10.88 -4.53 -8.01
C ALA A 75 10.65 -5.28 -6.68
N LEU A 76 11.16 -4.72 -5.57
CA LEU A 76 10.90 -5.21 -4.22
C LEU A 76 9.79 -4.38 -3.56
N ILE A 77 8.54 -4.67 -3.90
CA ILE A 77 7.34 -4.05 -3.29
C ILE A 77 6.65 -5.00 -2.33
N THR A 78 6.28 -4.47 -1.17
CA THR A 78 5.29 -5.04 -0.25
C THR A 78 4.10 -4.09 -0.14
N LEU A 79 2.87 -4.64 -0.13
CA LEU A 79 1.64 -3.90 0.13
C LEU A 79 1.10 -4.31 1.50
N ILE A 80 0.78 -3.34 2.36
CA ILE A 80 0.18 -3.54 3.69
C ILE A 80 -1.13 -2.75 3.76
N ILE A 81 -2.20 -3.37 4.25
CA ILE A 81 -3.50 -2.71 4.41
C ILE A 81 -3.82 -2.68 5.89
N THR A 82 -4.08 -1.49 6.43
CA THR A 82 -4.36 -1.34 7.86
C THR A 82 -5.58 -2.14 8.27
N GLY A 83 -5.47 -2.89 9.37
CA GLY A 83 -6.55 -3.73 9.90
C GLY A 83 -6.80 -5.05 9.16
N ILE A 84 -6.04 -5.35 8.09
CA ILE A 84 -6.11 -6.62 7.36
C ILE A 84 -4.80 -7.38 7.57
N ASP A 85 -4.87 -8.44 8.36
CA ASP A 85 -3.73 -9.30 8.67
C ASP A 85 -3.25 -10.06 7.42
N GLN A 86 -1.98 -9.86 7.07
CA GLN A 86 -1.32 -10.55 5.97
C GLN A 86 -0.44 -11.68 6.50
N ARG A 87 -1.09 -12.83 6.71
CA ARG A 87 -0.53 -14.00 7.40
C ARG A 87 0.75 -14.61 6.81
N ASP A 88 1.15 -14.27 5.57
CA ASP A 88 2.32 -14.88 4.92
C ASP A 88 3.56 -13.96 4.90
N GLN A 89 4.22 -13.82 6.04
CA GLN A 89 5.45 -13.02 6.14
C GLN A 89 6.63 -13.58 5.31
N SER A 90 6.56 -14.85 4.89
CA SER A 90 7.64 -15.50 4.12
C SER A 90 7.77 -14.95 2.69
N SER A 91 6.74 -14.27 2.21
CA SER A 91 6.66 -13.74 0.85
C SER A 91 6.70 -12.21 0.76
N TRP A 92 7.14 -11.49 1.82
CA TRP A 92 7.22 -10.02 1.79
C TRP A 92 7.84 -9.49 0.49
N TRP A 93 8.97 -10.08 0.12
CA TRP A 93 9.70 -9.70 -1.09
C TRP A 93 9.39 -10.68 -2.23
N ASN A 94 8.93 -10.15 -3.37
CA ASN A 94 8.48 -10.88 -4.57
C ASN A 94 7.07 -11.50 -4.50
N ARG A 95 6.20 -11.05 -3.58
CA ARG A 95 4.77 -11.42 -3.59
C ARG A 95 4.09 -11.06 -4.91
N TYR A 96 4.42 -9.89 -5.43
CA TYR A 96 3.87 -9.36 -6.66
C TYR A 96 5.00 -9.21 -7.69
N LYS A 97 4.82 -9.82 -8.86
CA LYS A 97 5.75 -9.76 -9.98
C LYS A 97 5.20 -8.99 -11.17
N ASN A 98 3.91 -8.71 -11.15
CA ASN A 98 3.22 -8.01 -12.22
C ASN A 98 1.96 -7.33 -11.69
N LEU A 99 1.40 -6.45 -12.51
CA LEU A 99 0.21 -5.70 -12.18
C LEU A 99 -1.01 -6.59 -11.92
N SER A 100 -1.15 -7.72 -12.61
CA SER A 100 -2.28 -8.65 -12.42
C SER A 100 -2.37 -9.15 -10.99
N GLN A 101 -1.24 -9.55 -10.41
CA GLN A 101 -1.21 -10.03 -9.02
C GLN A 101 -1.54 -8.92 -8.01
N CYS A 102 -1.14 -7.67 -8.28
CA CYS A 102 -1.57 -6.53 -7.46
C CYS A 102 -3.09 -6.31 -7.58
N MET A 103 -3.65 -6.40 -8.78
CA MET A 103 -5.10 -6.27 -9.00
C MET A 103 -5.87 -7.39 -8.31
N ASP A 104 -5.42 -8.64 -8.40
CA ASP A 104 -6.05 -9.78 -7.72
C ASP A 104 -6.05 -9.60 -6.19
N PHE A 105 -4.95 -9.08 -5.64
CA PHE A 105 -4.85 -8.75 -4.23
C PHE A 105 -5.86 -7.68 -3.81
N PHE A 106 -5.95 -6.57 -4.56
CA PHE A 106 -6.91 -5.52 -4.27
C PHE A 106 -8.36 -5.95 -4.51
N ALA A 107 -8.62 -6.83 -5.49
CA ALA A 107 -9.95 -7.39 -5.74
C ALA A 107 -10.42 -8.29 -4.58
N GLY A 108 -9.48 -8.94 -3.87
CA GLY A 108 -9.76 -9.69 -2.65
C GLY A 108 -10.07 -8.82 -1.42
N ILE A 109 -9.79 -7.51 -1.49
CA ILE A 109 -10.01 -6.57 -0.40
C ILE A 109 -11.34 -5.84 -0.62
N GLN A 110 -12.26 -5.96 0.33
CA GLN A 110 -13.49 -5.17 0.29
C GLN A 110 -13.18 -3.68 0.48
N PRO A 111 -13.98 -2.78 -0.12
CA PRO A 111 -13.88 -1.36 0.20
C PRO A 111 -13.99 -1.12 1.71
N PRO A 112 -13.34 -0.07 2.25
CA PRO A 112 -13.47 0.30 3.65
C PRO A 112 -14.93 0.43 4.07
N ASN A 113 -15.25 -0.01 5.28
CA ASN A 113 -16.58 0.14 5.83
C ASN A 113 -16.80 1.62 6.22
N GLU A 114 -17.98 2.17 5.97
CA GLU A 114 -18.33 3.52 6.41
C GLU A 114 -18.37 3.65 7.95
N ARG A 115 -18.50 2.53 8.66
CA ARG A 115 -18.43 2.50 10.11
C ARG A 115 -16.96 2.57 10.56
N PRO A 116 -16.59 3.52 11.44
CA PRO A 116 -15.23 3.61 11.96
C PRO A 116 -14.87 2.32 12.68
N LEU A 117 -13.62 1.87 12.48
CA LEU A 117 -13.09 0.75 13.24
C LEU A 117 -12.80 1.24 14.66
N ILE A 118 -12.90 0.32 15.60
CA ILE A 118 -12.43 0.58 16.96
C ILE A 118 -10.90 0.51 16.90
N ASN A 119 -10.23 1.56 17.38
CA ASN A 119 -8.76 1.67 17.48
C ASN A 119 -7.99 1.81 16.14
N ASP A 120 -8.48 2.64 15.20
CA ASP A 120 -7.79 2.94 13.92
C ASP A 120 -6.29 3.28 14.10
N ASP A 121 -5.94 4.06 15.12
CA ASP A 121 -4.54 4.45 15.38
C ASP A 121 -3.66 3.27 15.82
N ASP A 122 -4.19 2.34 16.63
CA ASP A 122 -3.45 1.13 17.04
C ASP A 122 -3.27 0.18 15.85
N LEU A 123 -4.27 0.08 14.98
CA LEU A 123 -4.18 -0.72 13.75
C LEU A 123 -3.12 -0.15 12.81
N LEU A 124 -3.09 1.17 12.63
CA LEU A 124 -2.06 1.82 11.82
C LEU A 124 -0.66 1.61 12.42
N LYS A 125 -0.54 1.73 13.75
CA LYS A 125 0.70 1.46 14.47
C LYS A 125 1.17 0.02 14.27
N HIS A 126 0.25 -0.94 14.26
CA HIS A 126 0.56 -2.34 13.95
C HIS A 126 1.09 -2.49 12.52
N SER A 127 0.42 -1.90 11.52
CA SER A 127 0.88 -1.92 10.13
C SER A 127 2.24 -1.26 9.92
N LEU A 128 2.53 -0.20 10.67
CA LEU A 128 3.85 0.45 10.65
C LEU A 128 4.94 -0.46 11.21
N ASN A 129 4.64 -1.17 12.30
CA ASN A 129 5.53 -2.19 12.84
C ASN A 129 5.77 -3.31 11.83
N GLU A 130 4.72 -3.85 11.20
CA GLU A 130 4.84 -4.85 10.13
C GLU A 130 5.71 -4.37 8.96
N ALA A 131 5.56 -3.11 8.55
CA ALA A 131 6.37 -2.54 7.48
C ALA A 131 7.86 -2.52 7.83
N ILE A 132 8.19 -2.14 9.06
CA ILE A 132 9.57 -2.13 9.55
C ILE A 132 10.09 -3.57 9.66
N THR A 133 9.31 -4.50 10.19
CA THR A 133 9.66 -5.93 10.22
C THR A 133 9.94 -6.47 8.81
N ALA A 134 9.10 -6.12 7.83
CA ALA A 134 9.31 -6.49 6.43
C ALA A 134 10.67 -5.95 5.94
N LEU A 135 10.94 -4.64 6.14
CA LEU A 135 12.21 -4.00 5.75
C LEU A 135 13.44 -4.68 6.38
N CYS A 136 13.37 -5.10 7.64
CA CYS A 136 14.41 -5.84 8.33
C CYS A 136 14.58 -7.28 7.78
N THR A 137 13.53 -7.87 7.20
CA THR A 137 13.58 -9.22 6.60
C THR A 137 14.39 -9.19 5.32
N ARG A 138 15.39 -10.10 5.18
CA ARG A 138 16.24 -10.17 3.98
C ARG A 138 15.43 -10.60 2.74
N SER A 139 15.64 -9.92 1.61
CA SER A 139 15.12 -10.39 0.32
C SER A 139 16.02 -11.49 -0.24
N LYS A 140 15.51 -12.31 -1.17
CA LYS A 140 16.33 -13.36 -1.83
C LYS A 140 17.63 -12.83 -2.43
N LYS A 141 17.62 -11.59 -2.91
CA LYS A 141 18.79 -10.91 -3.49
C LYS A 141 19.80 -10.42 -2.46
N GLN A 142 19.40 -10.35 -1.19
CA GLN A 142 20.28 -10.03 -0.06
C GLN A 142 20.86 -11.30 0.61
N ILE A 143 20.41 -12.51 0.22
CA ILE A 143 20.90 -13.79 0.74
C ILE A 143 22.04 -14.32 -0.17
N VAL A 144 22.99 -13.45 -0.53
CA VAL A 144 24.15 -13.76 -1.40
C VAL A 144 25.41 -13.84 -0.51
N PRO A 145 26.44 -14.66 -0.82
CA PRO A 145 27.51 -14.95 0.14
C PRO A 145 28.34 -13.72 0.57
N SER A 146 28.39 -13.56 1.89
CA SER A 146 29.32 -12.93 2.85
C SER A 146 30.34 -11.84 2.50
N ASP A 147 30.78 -11.65 1.25
CA ASP A 147 31.97 -10.84 0.95
C ASP A 147 31.65 -9.41 0.47
N ILE A 148 30.37 -9.02 0.46
CA ILE A 148 29.93 -7.68 0.07
C ILE A 148 29.20 -7.04 1.25
N ASP A 149 29.76 -5.95 1.78
CA ASP A 149 29.07 -5.06 2.71
C ASP A 149 27.79 -4.55 2.04
N TYR A 150 26.65 -5.03 2.53
CA TYR A 150 25.34 -4.68 1.99
C TYR A 150 24.58 -3.76 2.94
N THR A 151 24.21 -2.58 2.45
CA THR A 151 23.34 -1.66 3.19
C THR A 151 21.87 -2.02 2.96
N ASN A 152 21.19 -2.54 4.00
CA ASN A 152 19.75 -2.78 3.95
C ASN A 152 18.98 -1.46 4.09
N SER A 153 18.64 -0.88 2.94
CA SER A 153 17.84 0.35 2.85
C SER A 153 16.46 0.08 2.26
N GLY A 154 15.50 0.94 2.62
CA GLY A 154 14.14 0.86 2.12
C GLY A 154 13.32 2.11 2.42
N HIS A 155 12.16 2.17 1.80
CA HIS A 155 11.22 3.28 1.90
C HIS A 155 9.86 2.75 2.37
N ILE A 156 9.20 3.53 3.23
CA ILE A 156 7.80 3.32 3.58
C ILE A 156 6.99 4.46 2.94
N ILE A 157 6.00 4.10 2.13
CA ILE A 157 5.02 5.03 1.56
C ILE A 157 3.71 4.80 2.29
N LEU A 158 3.22 5.81 3.01
CA LEU A 158 1.97 5.71 3.78
C LEU A 158 0.88 6.59 3.15
N PHE A 159 -0.23 5.96 2.77
CA PHE A 159 -1.47 6.65 2.43
C PHE A 159 -2.39 6.64 3.64
N SER A 160 -2.53 7.79 4.31
CA SER A 160 -3.41 7.97 5.47
C SER A 160 -3.94 9.40 5.52
N THR A 161 -4.81 9.68 6.48
CA THR A 161 -5.35 11.03 6.69
C THR A 161 -4.30 11.96 7.28
N TYR A 162 -4.34 13.22 6.86
CA TYR A 162 -3.42 14.25 7.31
C TYR A 162 -3.93 14.96 8.58
N ASN A 163 -3.11 14.94 9.63
CA ASN A 163 -3.22 15.84 10.78
C ASN A 163 -1.81 15.97 11.40
N ASN A 164 -1.34 17.19 11.67
CA ASN A 164 0.01 17.43 12.21
C ASN A 164 0.35 16.55 13.41
N LYS A 165 -0.58 16.44 14.38
CA LYS A 165 -0.39 15.58 15.56
C LYS A 165 -0.27 14.10 15.21
N ARG A 166 -1.03 13.65 14.20
CA ARG A 166 -1.02 12.26 13.73
C ARG A 166 0.31 11.97 13.01
N ILE A 167 0.81 12.90 12.21
CA ILE A 167 2.12 12.77 11.54
C ILE A 167 3.25 12.67 12.56
N GLU A 168 3.31 13.60 13.52
CA GLU A 168 4.33 13.55 14.59
C GLU A 168 4.28 12.22 15.36
N THR A 169 3.09 11.67 15.55
CA THR A 169 2.90 10.38 16.23
C THR A 169 3.40 9.22 15.37
N ILE A 170 3.05 9.19 14.08
CA ILE A 170 3.51 8.18 13.12
C ILE A 170 5.02 8.20 12.98
N GLU A 171 5.63 9.39 12.82
CA GLU A 171 7.08 9.53 12.69
C GLU A 171 7.81 9.05 13.95
N ARG A 172 7.31 9.43 15.13
CA ARG A 172 7.86 8.98 16.41
C ARG A 172 7.74 7.46 16.59
N ASP A 173 6.59 6.87 16.26
CA ASP A 173 6.38 5.43 16.34
C ASP A 173 7.29 4.70 15.34
N ALA A 174 7.43 5.21 14.10
CA ALA A 174 8.33 4.66 13.10
C ALA A 174 9.79 4.64 13.59
N GLN A 175 10.24 5.75 14.16
CA GLN A 175 11.59 5.88 14.70
C GLN A 175 11.82 4.89 15.85
N THR A 176 10.87 4.79 16.77
CA THR A 176 10.94 3.89 17.93
C THR A 176 11.02 2.43 17.49
N PHE A 177 10.18 2.03 16.53
CA PHE A 177 10.18 0.67 15.98
C PHE A 177 11.44 0.36 15.20
N HIS A 178 11.98 1.32 14.46
CA HIS A 178 13.23 1.17 13.73
C HIS A 178 14.42 0.93 14.68
N GLU A 179 14.54 1.74 15.74
CA GLU A 179 15.56 1.58 16.77
C GLU A 179 15.45 0.23 17.47
N SER A 180 14.23 -0.16 17.87
CA SER A 180 13.97 -1.44 18.52
C SER A 180 14.34 -2.63 17.63
N HIS A 181 13.98 -2.61 16.35
CA HIS A 181 14.30 -3.71 15.43
C HIS A 181 15.79 -3.80 15.12
N ASN A 182 16.48 -2.66 14.98
CA ASN A 182 17.93 -2.66 14.80
C ASN A 182 18.65 -3.24 16.01
N HIS A 183 18.20 -2.92 17.22
CA HIS A 183 18.74 -3.52 18.45
C HIS A 183 18.56 -5.04 18.47
N MET A 184 17.35 -5.53 18.20
CA MET A 184 17.07 -6.98 18.14
C MET A 184 17.89 -7.68 17.06
N ALA A 185 18.07 -7.04 15.89
CA ALA A 185 18.87 -7.60 14.80
C ALA A 185 20.35 -7.75 15.17
N LEU A 186 20.90 -6.84 15.98
CA LEU A 186 22.27 -6.91 16.50
C LEU A 186 22.43 -8.03 17.54
N GLU A 187 21.48 -8.18 18.45
CA GLU A 187 21.49 -9.24 19.47
C GLU A 187 21.41 -10.65 18.85
N MET A 188 20.74 -10.80 17.70
CA MET A 188 20.65 -12.10 17.00
C MET A 188 21.91 -12.47 16.19
N THR A 189 22.89 -11.57 16.10
CA THR A 189 24.17 -11.80 15.41
C THR A 189 25.33 -12.14 16.35
N GLU A 190 25.14 -12.08 17.67
CA GLU A 190 26.09 -12.54 18.71
C GLU A 190 25.81 -14.01 19.10
#